data_AF-A0A6A4Z2H1-F1
#
_entry.id   AF-A0A6A4Z2H1-F1
#
_cell.length_a   1.000
_cell.length_b   1.000
_cell.length_c   1.000
_cell.angle_alpha   90.00
_cell.angle_beta   90.00
_cell.angle_gamma   90.00
#
_symmetry.space_group_name_H-M   'P 1'
#
loop_
_entity.id
_entity.type
_entity.pdbx_description
1 polymer ?
#
loop_
_entity_poly.entity_id
_entity_poly.type
_entity_poly.pdbx_seq_one_letter_code
_entity_poly.pdbx_strand_id
1 'polypeptide(L)'
;MERYFRYEAAGDQFLGRVVAGLPVNSEEFAVLPPYFANNDDATVVEMLQLTFPSVCHLGHLAGVLQFALASLVFHRDYLVATLPSTHALLHTPLFCSEVARESLGANLTRGTIIGFLRPTGIPPHVEIYKKMEKNHDSILSIPNLVLDGVAKILDERGAMAPHLTKDVLESCLAKALGGYVQSQPPSNSTTNARVSVRGGTVFEWGGQFRRLPEDFEFPSVNVSTAWRLWWLGNGNIFPFSKILPFDLSTRKKRDKLSEWKVLMTRLHDYTTSAGFIMARTPSEVDVLAAFEVAKQFLLPYASRSTANNKRPLGQLKVCTVVKLVRLVDGSRTQRAFKKRKTRGP
;
A
#
# COMPACT_ATOMS: atom_id res chain seq x y z
N MET A 1 -46.86 9.13 -14.10
CA MET A 1 -45.56 8.88 -14.76
C MET A 1 -45.09 7.42 -14.59
N GLU A 2 -45.84 6.55 -13.91
CA GLU A 2 -45.48 5.15 -13.65
C GLU A 2 -45.87 4.16 -14.77
N ARG A 3 -46.68 4.58 -15.74
CA ARG A 3 -47.22 3.70 -16.81
C ARG A 3 -46.18 3.23 -17.83
N TYR A 4 -44.97 3.79 -17.80
CA TYR A 4 -43.87 3.47 -18.72
C TYR A 4 -42.63 2.89 -18.02
N PHE A 5 -42.63 2.79 -16.68
CA PHE A 5 -41.60 2.05 -15.96
C PHE A 5 -41.95 0.56 -15.99
N ARG A 6 -41.49 -0.13 -17.02
CA ARG A 6 -41.41 -1.58 -16.96
C ARG A 6 -40.26 -1.92 -16.01
N TYR A 7 -40.56 -2.59 -14.89
CA TYR A 7 -39.55 -3.22 -14.06
C TYR A 7 -38.93 -4.36 -14.88
N GLU A 8 -37.96 -4.02 -15.74
CA GLU A 8 -37.17 -5.02 -16.43
C GLU A 8 -36.31 -5.74 -15.39
N ALA A 9 -36.10 -7.05 -15.55
CA ALA A 9 -35.30 -7.87 -14.64
C ALA A 9 -33.86 -7.33 -14.43
N ALA A 10 -33.37 -6.48 -15.34
CA ALA A 10 -32.10 -5.78 -15.22
C ALA A 10 -32.11 -4.66 -14.15
N GLY A 11 -33.27 -4.09 -13.84
CA GLY A 11 -33.44 -3.05 -12.82
C GLY A 11 -33.09 -3.56 -11.42
N ASP A 12 -33.56 -4.75 -11.06
CA ASP A 12 -33.25 -5.37 -9.76
C ASP A 12 -31.77 -5.74 -9.64
N GLN A 13 -31.14 -6.16 -10.74
CA GLN A 13 -29.72 -6.47 -10.77
C GLN A 13 -28.86 -5.22 -10.57
N PHE A 14 -29.21 -4.12 -11.25
CA PHE A 14 -28.55 -2.84 -11.05
C PHE A 14 -28.77 -2.32 -9.61
N LEU A 15 -30.02 -2.33 -9.15
CA LEU A 15 -30.38 -1.85 -7.82
C LEU A 15 -29.70 -2.68 -6.72
N GLY A 16 -29.65 -4.00 -6.86
CA GLY A 16 -28.96 -4.89 -5.92
C GLY A 16 -27.48 -4.53 -5.76
N ARG A 17 -26.82 -4.13 -6.86
CA ARG A 17 -25.45 -3.63 -6.83
C ARG A 17 -25.32 -2.27 -6.14
N VAL A 18 -26.25 -1.34 -6.38
CA VAL A 18 -26.29 -0.03 -5.71
C VAL A 18 -26.48 -0.21 -4.20
N VAL A 19 -27.42 -1.07 -3.79
CA VAL A 19 -27.71 -1.36 -2.39
C VAL A 19 -26.54 -2.06 -1.70
N ALA A 20 -25.77 -2.88 -2.44
CA ALA A 20 -24.50 -3.46 -1.96
C ALA A 20 -23.37 -2.42 -1.77
N GLY A 21 -23.62 -1.14 -2.07
CA GLY A 21 -22.67 -0.05 -1.84
C GLY A 21 -21.61 0.09 -2.94
N LEU A 22 -21.83 -0.50 -4.12
CA LEU A 22 -20.86 -0.47 -5.20
C LEU A 22 -20.86 0.89 -5.91
N PRO A 23 -19.68 1.43 -6.28
CA PRO A 23 -19.56 2.80 -6.77
C PRO A 23 -20.09 2.95 -8.19
N VAL A 24 -21.30 3.51 -8.36
CA VAL A 24 -22.00 3.65 -9.67
C VAL A 24 -21.17 4.37 -10.73
N ASN A 25 -20.28 5.27 -10.31
CA ASN A 25 -19.46 6.10 -11.20
C ASN A 25 -18.02 5.60 -11.33
N SER A 26 -17.79 4.29 -11.20
CA SER A 26 -16.48 3.64 -11.34
C SER A 26 -16.60 2.34 -12.13
N GLU A 27 -15.51 1.89 -12.76
CA GLU A 27 -15.45 0.56 -13.37
C GLU A 27 -15.57 -0.58 -12.33
N GLU A 28 -15.28 -0.28 -11.06
CA GLU A 28 -15.49 -1.20 -9.93
C GLU A 28 -16.97 -1.56 -9.72
N PHE A 29 -17.89 -0.81 -10.34
CA PHE A 29 -19.29 -1.22 -10.46
C PHE A 29 -19.49 -2.49 -11.30
N ALA A 30 -18.47 -3.08 -11.89
CA ALA A 30 -18.55 -4.38 -12.55
C ALA A 30 -17.90 -5.51 -11.75
N VAL A 31 -17.38 -5.25 -10.54
CA VAL A 31 -16.73 -6.25 -9.69
C VAL A 31 -17.68 -7.39 -9.33
N LEU A 32 -17.15 -8.61 -9.41
CA LEU A 32 -17.79 -9.83 -8.92
C LEU A 32 -17.40 -10.08 -7.45
N PRO A 33 -18.27 -10.73 -6.64
CA PRO A 33 -17.90 -11.16 -5.30
C PRO A 33 -16.72 -12.16 -5.37
N PRO A 34 -15.95 -12.35 -4.28
CA PRO A 34 -14.94 -13.40 -4.22
C PRO A 34 -15.57 -14.79 -4.40
N TYR A 35 -14.91 -15.68 -5.14
CA TYR A 35 -15.37 -17.05 -5.37
C TYR A 35 -14.18 -18.01 -5.55
N PHE A 36 -14.44 -19.31 -5.42
CA PHE A 36 -13.45 -20.36 -5.68
C PHE A 36 -13.45 -20.75 -7.15
N ALA A 37 -12.27 -20.98 -7.73
CA ALA A 37 -12.14 -21.45 -9.11
C ALA A 37 -12.72 -22.87 -9.25
N ASN A 38 -12.50 -23.72 -8.25
CA ASN A 38 -13.06 -25.06 -8.14
C ASN A 38 -13.86 -25.20 -6.84
N ASN A 39 -15.19 -25.21 -6.97
CA ASN A 39 -16.11 -25.38 -5.85
C ASN A 39 -16.20 -26.82 -5.34
N ASP A 40 -15.76 -27.80 -6.14
CA ASP A 40 -15.76 -29.23 -5.79
C ASP A 40 -14.44 -29.69 -5.16
N ASP A 41 -13.53 -28.75 -4.86
CA ASP A 41 -12.30 -29.02 -4.13
C ASP A 41 -12.61 -29.62 -2.76
N ALA A 42 -11.92 -30.71 -2.41
CA ALA A 42 -12.12 -31.41 -1.14
C ALA A 42 -11.97 -30.48 0.07
N THR A 43 -11.02 -29.53 0.01
CA THR A 43 -10.78 -28.53 1.07
C THR A 43 -11.97 -27.57 1.20
N VAL A 44 -12.56 -27.15 0.07
CA VAL A 44 -13.72 -26.24 0.06
C VAL A 44 -14.93 -26.96 0.65
N VAL A 45 -15.19 -28.20 0.23
CA VAL A 45 -16.31 -29.01 0.72
C VAL A 45 -16.19 -29.30 2.21
N GLU A 46 -15.01 -29.70 2.68
CA GLU A 46 -14.74 -29.94 4.10
C GLU A 46 -14.96 -28.66 4.93
N MET A 47 -14.42 -27.53 4.48
CA MET A 47 -14.53 -26.27 5.21
C MET A 47 -15.94 -25.70 5.21
N LEU A 48 -16.74 -25.96 4.16
CA LEU A 48 -18.17 -25.64 4.16
C LEU A 48 -18.93 -26.41 5.24
N GLN A 49 -18.64 -27.71 5.41
CA GLN A 49 -19.27 -28.54 6.43
C GLN A 49 -18.88 -28.11 7.84
N LEU A 50 -17.59 -27.78 8.05
CA LEU A 50 -17.10 -27.33 9.36
C LEU A 50 -17.62 -25.93 9.74
N THR A 51 -17.76 -25.02 8.76
CA THR A 51 -18.19 -23.64 9.02
C THR A 51 -19.71 -23.52 9.12
N PHE A 52 -20.46 -24.31 8.34
CA PHE A 52 -21.92 -24.23 8.24
C PHE A 52 -22.63 -25.59 8.41
N PRO A 53 -22.39 -26.32 9.51
CA PRO A 53 -22.82 -27.73 9.66
C PRO A 53 -24.35 -27.91 9.60
N SER A 54 -25.12 -26.93 10.07
CA SER A 54 -26.58 -27.01 10.10
C SER A 54 -27.26 -26.74 8.76
N VAL A 55 -26.54 -26.20 7.77
CA VAL A 55 -27.14 -25.77 6.49
C VAL A 55 -26.38 -26.29 5.26
N CYS A 56 -25.19 -26.88 5.42
CA CYS A 56 -24.39 -27.40 4.32
C CYS A 56 -25.07 -28.54 3.54
N HIS A 57 -26.04 -29.24 4.15
CA HIS A 57 -26.81 -30.30 3.51
C HIS A 57 -27.94 -29.77 2.62
N LEU A 58 -28.28 -28.48 2.71
CA LEU A 58 -29.31 -27.85 1.91
C LEU A 58 -28.74 -27.46 0.54
N GLY A 59 -28.88 -28.35 -0.45
CA GLY A 59 -28.29 -28.16 -1.78
C GLY A 59 -28.67 -26.84 -2.48
N HIS A 60 -29.86 -26.29 -2.19
CA HIS A 60 -30.29 -25.00 -2.74
C HIS A 60 -29.53 -23.79 -2.15
N LEU A 61 -28.86 -23.94 -1.00
CA LEU A 61 -28.02 -22.90 -0.40
C LEU A 61 -26.53 -23.06 -0.76
N ALA A 62 -26.13 -24.15 -1.41
CA ALA A 62 -24.72 -24.47 -1.65
C ALA A 62 -23.96 -23.30 -2.31
N GLY A 63 -24.53 -22.68 -3.34
CA GLY A 63 -23.92 -21.53 -4.00
C GLY A 63 -23.74 -20.33 -3.07
N VAL A 64 -24.75 -20.00 -2.25
CA VAL A 64 -24.66 -18.89 -1.29
C VAL A 64 -23.60 -19.16 -0.22
N LEU A 65 -23.52 -20.38 0.28
CA LEU A 65 -22.53 -20.78 1.28
C LEU A 65 -21.10 -20.74 0.71
N GLN A 66 -20.91 -21.11 -0.56
CA GLN A 66 -19.63 -21.00 -1.26
C GLN A 66 -19.17 -19.53 -1.35
N PHE A 67 -20.06 -18.62 -1.75
CA PHE A 67 -19.74 -17.18 -1.78
C PHE A 67 -19.49 -16.61 -0.38
N ALA A 68 -20.25 -17.04 0.63
CA ALA A 68 -20.03 -16.63 2.02
C ALA A 68 -18.66 -17.09 2.53
N LEU A 69 -18.29 -18.36 2.27
CA LEU A 69 -16.98 -18.90 2.63
C LEU A 69 -15.86 -18.16 1.90
N ALA A 70 -15.99 -17.97 0.58
CA ALA A 70 -15.00 -17.23 -0.21
C ALA A 70 -14.84 -15.79 0.28
N SER A 71 -15.92 -15.14 0.70
CA SER A 71 -15.88 -13.80 1.28
C SER A 71 -15.14 -13.78 2.63
N LEU A 72 -15.39 -14.77 3.50
CA LEU A 72 -14.67 -14.90 4.78
C LEU A 72 -13.16 -15.11 4.57
N VAL A 73 -12.78 -15.95 3.59
CA VAL A 73 -11.38 -16.19 3.23
C VAL A 73 -10.75 -14.93 2.66
N PHE A 74 -11.43 -14.26 1.71
CA PHE A 74 -10.93 -13.04 1.08
C PHE A 74 -10.70 -11.91 2.10
N HIS A 75 -11.62 -11.72 3.04
CA HIS A 75 -11.57 -10.65 4.04
C HIS A 75 -10.86 -11.06 5.34
N ARG A 76 -10.21 -12.23 5.38
CA ARG A 76 -9.57 -12.77 6.59
C ARG A 76 -8.64 -11.76 7.25
N ASP A 77 -7.73 -11.16 6.49
CA ASP A 77 -6.72 -10.23 7.04
C ASP A 77 -7.39 -9.00 7.68
N TYR A 78 -8.45 -8.50 7.05
CA TYR A 78 -9.26 -7.42 7.60
C TYR A 78 -10.00 -7.84 8.87
N LEU A 79 -10.62 -9.03 8.89
CA LEU A 79 -11.37 -9.54 10.04
C LEU A 79 -10.44 -9.80 11.24
N VAL A 80 -9.26 -10.37 11.01
CA VAL A 80 -8.23 -10.58 12.03
C VAL A 80 -7.70 -9.24 12.58
N ALA A 81 -7.51 -8.24 11.71
CA ALA A 81 -7.04 -6.92 12.13
C ALA A 81 -8.10 -6.09 12.88
N THR A 82 -9.38 -6.33 12.61
CA THR A 82 -10.48 -5.47 13.10
C THR A 82 -11.23 -6.08 14.29
N LEU A 83 -11.39 -7.40 14.34
CA LEU A 83 -12.14 -8.07 15.41
C LEU A 83 -11.25 -8.27 16.65
N PRO A 84 -11.84 -8.23 17.87
CA PRO A 84 -11.12 -8.60 19.08
C PRO A 84 -10.57 -10.04 19.00
N SER A 85 -9.40 -10.29 19.59
CA SER A 85 -8.80 -11.62 19.60
C SER A 85 -9.65 -12.69 20.30
N THR A 86 -10.63 -12.28 21.12
CA THR A 86 -11.59 -13.15 21.81
C THR A 86 -12.84 -13.44 20.98
N HIS A 87 -12.92 -12.93 19.75
CA HIS A 87 -14.11 -13.08 18.93
C HIS A 87 -14.26 -14.52 18.43
N ALA A 88 -15.44 -15.12 18.63
CA ALA A 88 -15.70 -16.54 18.34
C ALA A 88 -15.33 -16.96 16.91
N LEU A 89 -15.55 -16.08 15.92
CA LEU A 89 -15.18 -16.31 14.52
C LEU A 89 -13.69 -16.64 14.33
N LEU A 90 -12.79 -16.00 15.09
CA LEU A 90 -11.34 -16.24 14.99
C LEU A 90 -10.91 -17.59 15.58
N HIS A 91 -11.79 -18.23 16.37
CA HIS A 91 -11.57 -19.56 16.93
C HIS A 91 -12.21 -20.68 16.09
N THR A 92 -12.82 -20.35 14.96
CA THR A 92 -13.38 -21.35 14.03
C THR A 92 -12.26 -22.04 13.24
N PRO A 93 -12.49 -23.28 12.75
CA PRO A 93 -11.48 -24.02 11.96
C PRO A 93 -10.93 -23.23 10.77
N LEU A 94 -11.74 -22.35 10.18
CA LEU A 94 -11.39 -21.50 9.04
C LEU A 94 -10.25 -20.52 9.36
N PHE A 95 -10.17 -20.02 10.58
CA PHE A 95 -9.17 -19.03 10.98
C PHE A 95 -7.96 -19.66 11.67
N CYS A 96 -8.13 -20.86 12.26
CA CYS A 96 -7.11 -21.60 12.99
C CYS A 96 -6.25 -22.53 12.09
N SER A 97 -6.80 -23.06 10.99
CA SER A 97 -6.09 -24.03 10.13
C SER A 97 -5.23 -23.33 9.09
N GLU A 98 -3.91 -23.46 9.22
CA GLU A 98 -2.94 -22.86 8.30
C GLU A 98 -2.93 -23.54 6.92
N VAL A 99 -3.13 -24.87 6.90
CA VAL A 99 -3.19 -25.65 5.65
C VAL A 99 -4.44 -25.30 4.84
N ALA A 100 -5.60 -25.19 5.51
CA ALA A 100 -6.84 -24.77 4.85
C ALA A 100 -6.72 -23.33 4.33
N ARG A 101 -6.04 -22.43 5.08
CA ARG A 101 -5.81 -21.05 4.67
C ARG A 101 -5.06 -20.97 3.33
N GLU A 102 -3.97 -21.72 3.19
CA GLU A 102 -3.13 -21.66 1.98
C GLU A 102 -3.83 -22.30 0.78
N SER A 103 -4.46 -23.45 0.98
CA SER A 103 -5.22 -24.14 -0.07
C SER A 103 -6.42 -23.31 -0.56
N LEU A 104 -7.25 -22.80 0.36
CA LEU A 104 -8.40 -21.96 0.01
C LEU A 104 -7.97 -20.63 -0.59
N GLY A 105 -6.88 -20.03 -0.10
CA GLY A 105 -6.32 -18.80 -0.64
C GLY A 105 -5.82 -18.97 -2.07
N ALA A 106 -5.22 -20.11 -2.39
CA ALA A 106 -4.77 -20.44 -3.75
C ALA A 106 -5.93 -20.69 -4.73
N ASN A 107 -7.04 -21.26 -4.24
CA ASN A 107 -8.24 -21.51 -5.04
C ASN A 107 -9.13 -20.24 -5.18
N LEU A 108 -8.88 -19.21 -4.36
CA LEU A 108 -9.65 -17.96 -4.39
C LEU A 108 -9.33 -17.13 -5.63
N THR A 109 -10.35 -16.81 -6.42
CA THR A 109 -10.21 -15.97 -7.62
C THR A 109 -10.79 -14.57 -7.40
N ARG A 110 -10.20 -13.58 -8.08
CA ARG A 110 -10.62 -12.18 -8.10
C ARG A 110 -10.74 -11.72 -9.55
N GLY A 111 -11.81 -11.00 -9.87
CA GLY A 111 -11.90 -10.29 -11.16
C GLY A 111 -12.75 -10.95 -12.24
N THR A 112 -12.55 -10.50 -13.49
CA THR A 112 -13.56 -10.49 -14.54
C THR A 112 -13.71 -11.83 -15.25
N ILE A 113 -14.89 -12.43 -15.09
CA ILE A 113 -15.55 -13.46 -15.91
C ILE A 113 -14.75 -14.77 -16.05
N ILE A 114 -15.20 -15.77 -15.29
CA ILE A 114 -15.04 -17.18 -15.67
C ILE A 114 -16.35 -17.60 -16.34
N GLY A 115 -16.30 -18.54 -17.28
CA GLY A 115 -17.43 -18.92 -18.15
C GLY A 115 -18.80 -19.17 -17.48
N PHE A 116 -18.87 -19.35 -16.16
CA PHE A 116 -20.11 -19.51 -15.40
C PHE A 116 -20.57 -18.25 -14.61
N LEU A 117 -19.71 -17.25 -14.38
CA LEU A 117 -20.02 -16.06 -13.58
C LEU A 117 -19.84 -14.77 -14.39
N ARG A 118 -20.95 -14.10 -14.72
CA ARG A 118 -20.96 -12.84 -15.45
C ARG A 118 -21.61 -11.74 -14.59
N PRO A 119 -20.98 -10.56 -14.44
CA PRO A 119 -21.60 -9.47 -13.71
C PRO A 119 -22.82 -8.95 -14.48
N THR A 120 -23.92 -8.79 -13.78
CA THR A 120 -25.23 -8.37 -14.31
C THR A 120 -25.61 -6.98 -13.81
N GLY A 121 -26.65 -6.37 -14.38
CA GLY A 121 -27.08 -5.03 -13.97
C GLY A 121 -26.03 -3.93 -14.19
N ILE A 122 -25.11 -4.10 -15.15
CA ILE A 122 -24.08 -3.10 -15.46
C ILE A 122 -24.67 -2.06 -16.43
N PRO A 123 -24.71 -0.77 -16.07
CA PRO A 123 -25.16 0.28 -16.96
C PRO A 123 -24.10 0.60 -18.04
N PRO A 124 -24.49 1.11 -19.22
CA PRO A 124 -23.57 1.33 -20.34
C PRO A 124 -22.36 2.21 -20.01
N HIS A 125 -22.52 3.20 -19.14
CA HIS A 125 -21.46 4.14 -18.79
C HIS A 125 -20.32 3.50 -17.98
N VAL A 126 -20.59 2.42 -17.24
CA VAL A 126 -19.55 1.67 -16.51
C VAL A 126 -18.59 0.98 -17.49
N GLU A 127 -19.12 0.46 -18.60
CA GLU A 127 -18.29 -0.10 -19.68
C GLU A 127 -17.47 1.00 -20.38
N ILE A 128 -18.01 2.23 -20.47
CA ILE A 128 -17.26 3.38 -20.96
C ILE A 128 -16.11 3.70 -20.00
N TYR A 129 -16.35 3.77 -18.68
CA TYR A 129 -15.28 3.99 -17.70
C TYR A 129 -14.18 2.94 -17.80
N LYS A 130 -14.56 1.67 -17.95
CA LYS A 130 -13.61 0.57 -18.15
C LYS A 130 -12.73 0.74 -19.39
N LYS A 131 -13.32 1.22 -20.49
CA LYS A 131 -12.55 1.55 -21.70
C LYS A 131 -11.69 2.80 -21.52
N MET A 132 -12.18 3.80 -20.79
CA MET A 132 -11.42 5.02 -20.52
C MET A 132 -10.19 4.75 -19.63
N GLU A 133 -10.31 3.89 -18.63
CA GLU A 133 -9.18 3.49 -17.77
C GLU A 133 -8.14 2.70 -18.56
N LYS A 134 -8.57 1.71 -19.37
CA LYS A 134 -7.67 1.02 -20.31
C LYS A 134 -6.99 1.97 -21.29
N ASN A 135 -7.71 2.96 -21.82
CA ASN A 135 -7.14 3.96 -22.71
C ASN A 135 -6.13 4.85 -21.96
N HIS A 136 -6.43 5.23 -20.72
CA HIS A 136 -5.53 6.01 -19.88
C HIS A 136 -4.21 5.25 -19.63
N ASP A 137 -4.29 3.99 -19.20
CA ASP A 137 -3.13 3.12 -19.01
C ASP A 137 -2.33 2.94 -20.30
N SER A 138 -3.05 2.76 -21.41
CA SER A 138 -2.44 2.66 -22.74
C SER A 138 -1.68 3.94 -23.09
N ILE A 139 -2.27 5.11 -22.89
CA ILE A 139 -1.62 6.41 -23.14
C ILE A 139 -0.38 6.60 -22.26
N LEU A 140 -0.46 6.23 -20.98
CA LEU A 140 0.70 6.28 -20.07
C LEU A 140 1.83 5.33 -20.48
N SER A 141 1.51 4.23 -21.20
CA SER A 141 2.51 3.29 -21.70
C SER A 141 3.22 3.74 -22.98
N ILE A 142 2.61 4.65 -23.76
CA ILE A 142 3.15 5.12 -25.06
C ILE A 142 4.58 5.66 -24.94
N PRO A 143 4.92 6.56 -24.00
CA PRO A 143 6.28 7.11 -23.92
C PRO A 143 7.36 6.05 -23.73
N ASN A 144 7.11 5.07 -22.86
CA ASN A 144 8.06 4.00 -22.60
C ASN A 144 8.25 3.11 -23.83
N LEU A 145 7.16 2.83 -24.55
CA LEU A 145 7.20 2.02 -25.76
C LEU A 145 7.89 2.74 -26.93
N VAL A 146 7.69 4.05 -27.05
CA VAL A 146 8.39 4.90 -28.02
C VAL A 146 9.89 4.95 -27.70
N LEU A 147 10.26 5.12 -26.42
CA LEU A 147 11.67 5.12 -26.00
C LEU A 147 12.34 3.77 -26.28
N ASP A 148 11.67 2.66 -25.98
CA ASP A 148 12.16 1.30 -26.24
C ASP A 148 12.32 1.04 -27.75
N GLY A 149 11.34 1.44 -28.56
CA GLY A 149 11.40 1.35 -30.01
C GLY A 149 12.51 2.20 -30.63
N VAL A 150 12.71 3.42 -30.15
CA VAL A 150 13.80 4.32 -30.60
C VAL A 150 15.16 3.76 -30.20
N ALA A 151 15.33 3.27 -28.97
CA ALA A 151 16.57 2.63 -28.51
C ALA A 151 16.93 1.42 -29.36
N LYS A 152 15.95 0.54 -29.64
CA LYS A 152 16.15 -0.64 -30.48
C LYS A 152 16.60 -0.29 -31.90
N ILE A 153 16.01 0.76 -32.51
CA ILE A 153 16.39 1.20 -33.86
C ILE A 153 17.78 1.87 -33.88
N LEU A 154 18.14 2.60 -32.82
CA LEU A 154 19.49 3.16 -32.66
C LEU A 154 20.55 2.06 -32.52
N ASP A 155 20.25 1.01 -31.75
CA ASP A 155 21.12 -0.15 -31.59
C ASP A 155 21.25 -0.97 -32.89
N GLU A 156 20.14 -1.17 -33.61
CA GLU A 156 20.12 -1.88 -34.91
C GLU A 156 20.87 -1.14 -36.01
N ARG A 157 20.96 0.19 -35.95
CA ARG A 157 21.64 1.01 -36.97
C ARG A 157 23.13 1.28 -36.71
N GLY A 158 23.65 0.84 -35.57
CA GLY A 158 25.07 0.95 -35.23
C GLY A 158 25.53 2.37 -34.93
N ALA A 159 26.39 2.51 -33.92
CA ALA A 159 26.93 3.75 -33.39
C ALA A 159 27.91 4.53 -34.33
N MET A 160 27.62 4.60 -35.63
CA MET A 160 28.46 5.29 -36.63
C MET A 160 27.59 6.06 -37.63
N ALA A 161 27.04 7.21 -37.22
CA ALA A 161 26.60 8.23 -38.17
C ALA A 161 26.82 9.63 -37.58
N PRO A 162 27.71 10.45 -38.15
CA PRO A 162 27.88 11.87 -37.79
C PRO A 162 26.68 12.77 -38.17
N HIS A 163 25.52 12.19 -38.50
CA HIS A 163 24.36 12.90 -39.07
C HIS A 163 23.07 12.31 -38.50
N LEU A 164 22.81 12.56 -37.22
CA LEU A 164 21.48 12.38 -36.65
C LEU A 164 20.61 13.57 -37.11
N THR A 165 20.06 13.49 -38.32
CA THR A 165 19.19 14.53 -38.87
C THR A 165 17.77 14.43 -38.30
N LYS A 166 17.09 15.57 -38.20
CA LYS A 166 15.67 15.68 -37.78
C LYS A 166 14.76 14.67 -38.48
N ASP A 167 15.00 14.42 -39.76
CA ASP A 167 14.23 13.48 -40.60
C ASP A 167 14.39 12.02 -40.17
N VAL A 168 15.54 11.63 -39.64
CA VAL A 168 15.77 10.27 -39.13
C VAL A 168 15.01 10.06 -37.83
N LEU A 169 15.03 11.06 -36.93
CA LEU A 169 14.24 11.08 -35.70
C LEU A 169 12.73 11.09 -35.99
N GLU A 170 12.26 11.92 -36.93
CA GLU A 170 10.86 11.97 -37.35
C GLU A 170 10.42 10.65 -38.00
N SER A 171 11.26 10.03 -38.84
CA SER A 171 10.97 8.71 -39.42
C SER A 171 10.95 7.59 -38.37
N CYS A 172 11.84 7.64 -37.38
CA CYS A 172 11.86 6.69 -36.26
C CYS A 172 10.60 6.83 -35.39
N LEU A 173 10.21 8.05 -35.03
CA LEU A 173 8.99 8.33 -34.29
C LEU A 173 7.75 7.89 -35.07
N ALA A 174 7.67 8.19 -36.36
CA ALA A 174 6.56 7.79 -37.22
C ALA A 174 6.43 6.27 -37.34
N LYS A 175 7.54 5.52 -37.41
CA LYS A 175 7.53 4.05 -37.44
C LYS A 175 7.14 3.43 -36.11
N ALA A 176 7.65 3.98 -34.99
CA ALA A 176 7.30 3.53 -33.65
C ALA A 176 5.80 3.74 -33.34
N LEU A 177 5.25 4.90 -33.74
CA LEU A 177 3.83 5.21 -33.59
C LEU A 177 2.94 4.47 -34.60
N GLY A 178 3.42 4.26 -35.83
CA GLY A 178 2.69 3.54 -36.88
C GLY A 178 2.46 2.05 -36.56
N GLY A 179 3.42 1.39 -35.89
CA GLY A 179 3.27 0.00 -35.44
C GLY A 179 2.19 -0.20 -34.37
N TYR A 180 1.87 0.85 -33.61
CA TYR A 180 0.90 0.82 -32.52
C TYR A 180 -0.56 0.88 -33.01
N VAL A 181 -0.83 1.54 -34.14
CA VAL A 181 -2.20 1.67 -34.68
C VAL A 181 -2.70 0.37 -35.33
N GLN A 182 -1.80 -0.54 -35.72
CA GLN A 182 -2.12 -1.75 -36.49
C GLN A 182 -2.01 -3.07 -35.71
N SER A 183 -1.50 -3.06 -34.48
CA SER A 183 -1.34 -4.29 -33.68
C SER A 183 -2.37 -4.40 -32.57
N GLN A 184 -3.62 -4.71 -32.93
CA GLN A 184 -4.51 -5.47 -32.07
C GLN A 184 -4.61 -6.92 -32.56
N PRO A 185 -4.20 -7.90 -31.73
CA PRO A 185 -4.82 -9.21 -31.69
C PRO A 185 -5.38 -9.55 -30.29
N PRO A 186 -6.19 -10.61 -30.16
CA PRO A 186 -6.93 -10.94 -28.95
C PRO A 186 -6.00 -11.28 -27.79
N SER A 187 -6.36 -10.79 -26.61
CA SER A 187 -5.64 -10.96 -25.35
C SER A 187 -5.64 -12.42 -24.89
N ASN A 188 -4.55 -13.12 -25.18
CA ASN A 188 -4.08 -14.25 -24.36
C ASN A 188 -2.74 -13.81 -23.74
N SER A 189 -2.77 -13.33 -22.49
CA SER A 189 -1.56 -12.92 -21.78
C SER A 189 -1.19 -13.93 -20.71
N THR A 190 -0.17 -14.73 -21.01
CA THR A 190 0.64 -15.46 -20.03
C THR A 190 1.89 -14.62 -19.74
N THR A 191 2.17 -14.39 -18.44
CA THR A 191 3.48 -14.10 -17.81
C THR A 191 4.36 -12.95 -18.30
N ASN A 192 4.57 -11.92 -17.47
CA ASN A 192 5.73 -11.83 -16.56
C ASN A 192 5.82 -10.48 -15.82
N ALA A 193 6.10 -10.55 -14.52
CA ALA A 193 6.30 -9.44 -13.62
C ALA A 193 7.57 -8.63 -13.94
N ARG A 194 7.49 -7.30 -13.86
CA ARG A 194 8.65 -6.40 -13.76
C ARG A 194 8.66 -5.72 -12.39
N VAL A 195 9.74 -5.93 -11.66
CA VAL A 195 10.08 -5.28 -10.38
C VAL A 195 10.52 -3.84 -10.66
N SER A 196 9.92 -2.87 -9.97
CA SER A 196 10.31 -1.44 -10.04
C SER A 196 11.36 -1.10 -8.97
N VAL A 197 12.47 -0.49 -9.39
CA VAL A 197 13.58 -0.03 -8.53
C VAL A 197 13.32 1.41 -8.08
N ARG A 198 13.33 1.66 -6.76
CA ARG A 198 13.09 2.98 -6.13
C ARG A 198 14.24 3.97 -6.40
N GLY A 199 14.05 4.95 -7.29
CA GLY A 199 14.94 6.10 -7.49
C GLY A 199 14.43 7.34 -6.73
N GLY A 200 15.27 7.98 -5.91
CA GLY A 200 14.89 9.19 -5.16
C GLY A 200 15.28 10.49 -5.87
N THR A 201 14.42 11.50 -5.76
CA THR A 201 14.56 12.82 -6.41
C THR A 201 15.69 13.65 -5.80
N VAL A 202 16.48 14.34 -6.64
CA VAL A 202 17.57 15.27 -6.24
C VAL A 202 17.07 16.71 -6.42
N PHE A 203 17.36 17.59 -5.47
CA PHE A 203 16.92 19.00 -5.43
C PHE A 203 18.13 19.94 -5.47
N GLU A 204 17.98 21.13 -6.06
CA GLU A 204 19.06 22.13 -6.13
C GLU A 204 18.64 23.42 -5.41
N TRP A 205 19.43 23.83 -4.42
CA TRP A 205 19.29 25.15 -3.78
C TRP A 205 20.59 25.57 -3.11
N GLY A 206 20.87 26.88 -3.10
CA GLY A 206 22.14 27.44 -2.63
C GLY A 206 23.36 27.05 -3.46
N GLY A 207 23.18 26.75 -4.76
CA GLY A 207 24.25 26.38 -5.70
C GLY A 207 24.82 24.97 -5.51
N GLN A 208 24.08 24.08 -4.83
CA GLN A 208 24.52 22.71 -4.54
C GLN A 208 23.36 21.70 -4.67
N PHE A 209 23.69 20.48 -5.12
CA PHE A 209 22.76 19.36 -5.17
C PHE A 209 22.51 18.78 -3.79
N ARG A 210 21.24 18.62 -3.42
CA ARG A 210 20.76 18.26 -2.09
C ARG A 210 19.64 17.22 -2.19
N ARG A 211 19.47 16.41 -1.16
CA ARG A 211 18.49 15.30 -1.15
C ARG A 211 17.11 15.69 -0.62
N LEU A 212 16.96 16.95 -0.20
CA LEU A 212 15.72 17.50 0.36
C LEU A 212 15.42 18.87 -0.25
N PRO A 213 14.13 19.20 -0.44
CA PRO A 213 13.68 20.56 -0.75
C PRO A 213 14.09 21.59 0.32
N GLU A 214 14.27 22.86 -0.07
CA GLU A 214 14.67 23.95 0.84
C GLU A 214 13.62 24.21 1.95
N ASP A 215 12.35 24.07 1.59
CA ASP A 215 11.15 24.26 2.40
C ASP A 215 10.80 23.06 3.29
N PHE A 216 11.51 21.92 3.18
CA PHE A 216 11.22 20.70 3.93
C PHE A 216 11.06 20.92 5.44
N GLU A 217 9.94 20.45 6.01
CA GLU A 217 9.70 20.44 7.44
C GLU A 217 9.56 19.03 8.02
N PHE A 218 10.15 18.81 9.20
CA PHE A 218 9.99 17.54 9.90
C PHE A 218 8.54 17.36 10.39
N PRO A 219 7.89 16.23 10.05
CA PRO A 219 6.51 15.98 10.44
C PRO A 219 6.41 15.78 11.96
N SER A 220 5.36 16.35 12.56
CA SER A 220 5.07 16.23 14.00
C SER A 220 4.37 14.90 14.33
N VAL A 221 5.03 13.78 14.04
CA VAL A 221 4.46 12.43 14.17
C VAL A 221 4.82 11.74 15.49
N ASN A 222 4.11 10.65 15.80
CA ASN A 222 4.42 9.79 16.94
C ASN A 222 5.70 8.96 16.70
N VAL A 223 6.22 8.32 17.75
CA VAL A 223 7.50 7.57 17.65
C VAL A 223 7.41 6.37 16.68
N SER A 224 6.25 5.73 16.55
CA SER A 224 6.05 4.60 15.62
C SER A 224 6.13 5.03 14.16
N THR A 225 5.39 6.05 13.78
CA THR A 225 5.43 6.64 12.43
C THR A 225 6.80 7.26 12.16
N ALA A 226 7.45 7.86 13.17
CA ALA A 226 8.81 8.35 13.06
C ALA A 226 9.82 7.23 12.78
N TRP A 227 9.69 6.09 13.45
CA TRP A 227 10.53 4.90 13.23
C TRP A 227 10.35 4.34 11.81
N ARG A 228 9.10 4.29 11.32
CA ARG A 228 8.82 3.93 9.92
C ARG A 228 9.51 4.87 8.92
N LEU A 229 9.36 6.18 9.11
CA LEU A 229 10.00 7.20 8.26
C LEU A 229 11.53 7.16 8.33
N TRP A 230 12.09 6.74 9.47
CA TRP A 230 13.54 6.57 9.66
C TRP A 230 14.17 5.55 8.71
N TRP A 231 13.45 4.46 8.46
CA TRP A 231 13.93 3.31 7.68
C TRP A 231 13.40 3.26 6.24
N LEU A 232 12.15 3.66 6.02
CA LEU A 232 11.49 3.54 4.72
C LEU A 232 11.34 4.87 3.98
N GLY A 233 11.48 6.00 4.69
CA GLY A 233 11.21 7.32 4.13
C GLY A 233 9.72 7.52 3.82
N ASN A 234 9.42 8.42 2.90
CA ASN A 234 8.06 8.67 2.43
C ASN A 234 8.05 8.88 0.93
N GLY A 235 7.73 7.85 0.14
CA GLY A 235 7.56 7.89 -1.32
C GLY A 235 8.75 8.52 -2.06
N ASN A 236 8.73 9.85 -2.16
CA ASN A 236 9.74 10.69 -2.82
C ASN A 236 10.87 11.16 -1.90
N ILE A 237 10.78 10.94 -0.59
CA ILE A 237 11.78 11.36 0.41
C ILE A 237 12.55 10.13 0.90
N PHE A 238 13.88 10.18 0.80
CA PHE A 238 14.77 9.14 1.30
C PHE A 238 14.53 8.83 2.80
N PRO A 239 14.84 7.60 3.25
CA PRO A 239 14.83 7.26 4.67
C PRO A 239 15.51 8.31 5.54
N PHE A 240 14.87 8.71 6.64
CA PHE A 240 15.37 9.84 7.43
C PHE A 240 16.73 9.55 8.10
N SER A 241 17.10 8.28 8.22
CA SER A 241 18.45 7.82 8.59
C SER A 241 19.56 8.32 7.67
N LYS A 242 19.26 8.53 6.38
CA LYS A 242 20.20 8.95 5.34
C LYS A 242 20.28 10.47 5.15
N ILE A 243 19.54 11.25 5.95
CA ILE A 243 19.58 12.72 5.93
C ILE A 243 20.86 13.21 6.62
N LEU A 244 21.63 14.04 5.93
CA LEU A 244 22.80 14.71 6.50
C LEU A 244 22.41 16.09 7.05
N PRO A 245 23.12 16.59 8.08
CA PRO A 245 22.91 17.97 8.55
C PRO A 245 23.12 19.01 7.45
N PHE A 246 23.96 18.67 6.46
CA PHE A 246 24.21 19.46 5.27
C PHE A 246 22.95 19.63 4.41
N ASP A 247 22.03 18.66 4.36
CA ASP A 247 20.81 18.69 3.54
C ASP A 247 19.71 19.62 4.11
N LEU A 248 19.97 20.35 5.21
CA LEU A 248 18.96 21.14 5.92
C LEU A 248 19.30 22.63 5.96
N SER A 249 18.36 23.46 5.48
CA SER A 249 18.53 24.91 5.32
C SER A 249 18.75 25.68 6.62
N THR A 250 18.14 25.25 7.73
CA THR A 250 18.20 26.00 9.00
C THR A 250 18.80 25.22 10.16
N ARG A 251 19.44 25.94 11.10
CA ARG A 251 19.95 25.37 12.37
C ARG A 251 18.85 24.67 13.17
N LYS A 252 17.64 25.23 13.20
CA LYS A 252 16.47 24.63 13.89
C LYS A 252 16.09 23.26 13.29
N LYS A 253 16.16 23.10 11.96
CA LYS A 253 15.92 21.81 11.29
C LYS A 253 17.01 20.80 11.65
N ARG A 254 18.28 21.21 11.71
CA ARG A 254 19.41 20.37 12.14
C ARG A 254 19.30 19.92 13.60
N ASP A 255 18.83 20.78 14.49
CA ASP A 255 18.58 20.43 15.90
C ASP A 255 17.49 19.35 16.01
N LYS A 256 16.40 19.46 15.23
CA LYS A 256 15.34 18.43 15.17
C LYS A 256 15.87 17.08 14.64
N LEU A 257 16.68 17.10 13.58
CA LEU A 257 17.32 15.87 13.07
C LEU A 257 18.20 15.22 14.14
N SER A 258 18.92 16.02 14.92
CA SER A 258 19.76 15.52 16.01
C SER A 258 18.92 14.86 17.11
N GLU A 259 17.75 15.41 17.45
CA GLU A 259 16.80 14.77 18.38
C GLU A 259 16.27 13.44 17.84
N TRP A 260 15.94 13.37 16.55
CA TRP A 260 15.53 12.12 15.91
C TRP A 260 16.66 11.08 15.93
N LYS A 261 17.90 11.46 15.55
CA LYS A 261 19.07 10.57 15.59
C LYS A 261 19.28 9.97 16.97
N VAL A 262 19.27 10.80 18.02
CA VAL A 262 19.46 10.32 19.40
C VAL A 262 18.41 9.29 19.80
N LEU A 263 17.13 9.52 19.47
CA LEU A 263 16.08 8.56 19.81
C LEU A 263 16.19 7.28 18.99
N MET A 264 16.39 7.40 17.67
CA MET A 264 16.40 6.24 16.78
C MET A 264 17.63 5.36 17.00
N THR A 265 18.80 5.93 17.32
CA THR A 265 19.98 5.13 17.69
C THR A 265 19.71 4.32 18.95
N ARG A 266 19.13 4.91 19.99
CA ARG A 266 18.82 4.19 21.24
C ARG A 266 17.79 3.08 21.06
N LEU A 267 16.76 3.34 20.23
CA LEU A 267 15.79 2.32 19.85
C LEU A 267 16.47 1.19 19.06
N HIS A 268 17.39 1.53 18.15
CA HIS A 268 18.14 0.54 17.38
C HIS A 268 19.06 -0.30 18.27
N ASP A 269 19.84 0.32 19.15
CA ASP A 269 20.72 -0.37 20.09
C ASP A 269 19.93 -1.32 21.00
N TYR A 270 18.76 -0.88 21.47
CA TYR A 270 17.85 -1.73 22.24
C TYR A 270 17.36 -2.93 21.42
N THR A 271 16.93 -2.72 20.17
CA THR A 271 16.51 -3.82 19.29
C THR A 271 17.64 -4.81 19.01
N THR A 272 18.86 -4.33 18.82
CA THR A 272 20.03 -5.19 18.59
C THR A 272 20.41 -5.96 19.85
N SER A 273 20.34 -5.33 21.03
CA SER A 273 20.57 -6.01 22.32
C SER A 273 19.53 -7.10 22.63
N ALA A 274 18.32 -6.94 22.09
CA ALA A 274 17.25 -7.94 22.17
C ALA A 274 17.34 -9.02 21.07
N GLY A 275 18.43 -9.05 20.29
CA GLY A 275 18.70 -10.08 19.28
C GLY A 275 18.13 -9.78 17.89
N PHE A 276 17.56 -8.59 17.64
CA PHE A 276 17.00 -8.21 16.34
C PHE A 276 17.99 -7.36 15.53
N ILE A 277 18.53 -7.91 14.45
CA ILE A 277 19.45 -7.23 13.54
C ILE A 277 18.67 -6.68 12.34
N MET A 278 18.61 -5.36 12.20
CA MET A 278 17.95 -4.72 11.05
C MET A 278 18.80 -4.86 9.77
N ALA A 279 18.17 -5.31 8.68
CA ALA A 279 18.78 -5.37 7.36
C ALA A 279 19.13 -3.97 6.81
N ARG A 280 20.11 -3.89 5.89
CA ARG A 280 20.54 -2.62 5.26
C ARG A 280 19.44 -1.94 4.41
N THR A 281 18.47 -2.71 3.92
CA THR A 281 17.26 -2.26 3.22
C THR A 281 16.07 -3.01 3.81
N PRO A 282 15.54 -2.55 4.95
CA PRO A 282 14.51 -3.30 5.66
C PRO A 282 13.17 -3.20 4.92
N SER A 283 12.42 -4.30 4.87
CA SER A 283 11.04 -4.30 4.40
C SER A 283 10.13 -3.62 5.44
N GLU A 284 8.90 -3.28 5.06
CA GLU A 284 7.95 -2.68 5.99
C GLU A 284 7.62 -3.58 7.18
N VAL A 285 7.60 -4.89 6.95
CA VAL A 285 7.40 -5.92 7.99
C VAL A 285 8.56 -5.93 8.98
N ASP A 286 9.81 -5.84 8.49
CA ASP A 286 10.99 -5.84 9.35
C ASP A 286 11.04 -4.60 10.26
N VAL A 287 10.64 -3.43 9.72
CA VAL A 287 10.63 -2.16 10.47
C VAL A 287 9.57 -2.18 11.57
N LEU A 288 8.40 -2.75 11.30
CA LEU A 288 7.33 -2.90 12.29
C LEU A 288 7.71 -3.92 13.38
N ALA A 289 8.28 -5.06 12.99
CA ALA A 289 8.77 -6.07 13.94
C ALA A 289 9.87 -5.51 14.86
N ALA A 290 10.84 -4.79 14.29
CA ALA A 290 11.88 -4.10 15.07
C ALA A 290 11.26 -3.06 16.01
N PHE A 291 10.23 -2.33 15.58
CA PHE A 291 9.58 -1.33 16.43
C PHE A 291 8.89 -1.94 17.65
N GLU A 292 8.21 -3.08 17.52
CA GLU A 292 7.54 -3.71 18.66
C GLU A 292 8.53 -4.16 19.75
N VAL A 293 9.74 -4.58 19.37
CA VAL A 293 10.84 -4.80 20.31
C VAL A 293 11.31 -3.46 20.90
N ALA A 294 11.54 -2.45 20.05
CA ALA A 294 11.99 -1.12 20.48
C ALA A 294 11.00 -0.41 21.41
N LYS A 295 9.71 -0.72 21.29
CA LYS A 295 8.62 -0.14 22.08
C LYS A 295 8.75 -0.44 23.57
N GLN A 296 9.39 -1.57 23.93
CA GLN A 296 9.66 -1.91 25.33
C GLN A 296 10.58 -0.88 26.00
N PHE A 297 11.55 -0.32 25.26
CA PHE A 297 12.36 0.81 25.72
C PHE A 297 11.52 2.04 26.07
N LEU A 298 10.37 2.22 25.40
CA LEU A 298 9.50 3.39 25.59
C LEU A 298 8.53 3.25 26.79
N LEU A 299 8.28 2.01 27.26
CA LEU A 299 7.31 1.72 28.34
C LEU A 299 7.58 2.49 29.66
N PRO A 300 8.82 2.61 30.16
CA PRO A 300 9.11 3.37 31.38
C PRO A 300 8.78 4.87 31.28
N TYR A 301 8.77 5.41 30.05
CA TYR A 301 8.56 6.84 29.78
C TYR A 301 7.09 7.20 29.56
N ALA A 302 6.23 6.25 29.16
CA ALA A 302 4.79 6.46 29.02
C ALA A 302 4.11 6.82 30.35
N SER A 303 4.56 6.19 31.43
CA SER A 303 3.97 6.29 32.76
C SER A 303 4.34 7.56 33.50
N ARG A 304 5.38 8.28 33.04
CA ARG A 304 6.01 9.40 33.76
C ARG A 304 5.73 10.78 33.17
N SER A 305 4.77 10.89 32.24
CA SER A 305 4.37 12.20 31.70
C SER A 305 3.83 13.08 32.83
N THR A 306 4.59 14.12 33.18
CA THR A 306 4.31 15.09 34.24
C THR A 306 2.95 15.76 34.02
N ALA A 307 2.11 15.76 35.06
CA ALA A 307 0.75 16.27 35.17
C ALA A 307 -0.37 15.34 34.69
N ASN A 308 -0.89 14.54 35.64
CA ASN A 308 -2.23 13.96 35.79
C ASN A 308 -2.94 13.23 34.63
N ASN A 309 -2.34 13.14 33.44
CA ASN A 309 -2.90 12.41 32.32
C ASN A 309 -1.86 11.45 31.74
N LYS A 310 -2.06 10.15 32.00
CA LYS A 310 -1.29 9.06 31.37
C LYS A 310 -1.51 9.15 29.86
N ARG A 311 -0.48 9.58 29.12
CA ARG A 311 -0.57 9.67 27.66
C ARG A 311 -0.26 8.30 27.06
N PRO A 312 -1.14 7.74 26.20
CA PRO A 312 -0.87 6.47 25.56
C PRO A 312 0.38 6.57 24.67
N LEU A 313 1.17 5.50 24.62
CA LEU A 313 2.47 5.42 23.95
C LEU A 313 2.43 5.88 22.47
N GLY A 314 1.32 5.58 21.78
CA GLY A 314 1.07 5.98 20.40
C GLY A 314 0.85 7.48 20.18
N GLN A 315 0.69 8.27 21.24
CA GLN A 315 0.58 9.74 21.19
C GLN A 315 1.90 10.45 21.56
N LEU A 316 2.93 9.70 21.96
CA LEU A 316 4.22 10.28 22.29
C LEU A 316 4.94 10.70 21.00
N LYS A 317 5.24 12.01 20.90
CA LYS A 317 6.03 12.59 19.81
C LYS A 317 7.53 12.42 20.09
N VAL A 318 8.34 12.32 19.05
CA VAL A 318 9.81 12.15 19.13
C VAL A 318 10.46 13.15 20.10
N CYS A 319 10.19 14.45 19.95
CA CYS A 319 10.75 15.51 20.81
C CYS A 319 10.32 15.37 22.28
N THR A 320 9.17 14.77 22.56
CA THR A 320 8.68 14.55 23.94
C THR A 320 9.40 13.39 24.59
N VAL A 321 9.59 12.29 23.86
CA VAL A 321 10.33 11.12 24.36
C VAL A 321 11.79 11.46 24.58
N VAL A 322 12.45 12.17 23.66
CA VAL A 322 13.83 12.63 23.86
C VAL A 322 13.98 13.48 25.13
N LYS A 323 12.99 14.32 25.45
CA LYS A 323 12.99 15.10 26.70
C LYS A 323 12.84 14.21 27.94
N LEU A 324 11.94 13.22 27.91
CA LEU A 324 11.74 12.29 29.02
C LEU A 324 12.99 11.41 29.24
N VAL A 325 13.61 10.94 28.16
CA VAL A 325 14.88 10.20 28.21
C VAL A 325 15.99 11.07 28.81
N ARG A 326 16.13 12.33 28.38
CA ARG A 326 17.11 13.27 28.97
C ARG A 326 16.84 13.62 30.43
N LEU A 327 15.57 13.59 30.87
CA LEU A 327 15.19 13.81 32.27
C LEU A 327 15.54 12.61 33.16
N VAL A 328 15.37 11.39 32.64
CA VAL A 328 15.65 10.14 33.36
C VAL A 328 17.14 9.83 33.42
N ASP A 329 17.88 10.04 32.33
CA ASP A 329 19.34 9.82 32.29
C ASP A 329 20.13 10.85 33.11
N GLY A 330 19.45 11.87 33.65
CA GLY A 330 20.08 13.00 34.30
C GLY A 330 20.86 13.84 33.29
N SER A 331 20.31 14.99 32.89
CA SER A 331 21.09 15.93 32.09
C SER A 331 22.36 16.32 32.86
N ARG A 332 23.55 15.98 32.33
CA ARG A 332 24.85 16.57 32.77
C ARG A 332 24.88 18.10 32.68
N THR A 333 23.88 18.73 32.07
CA THR A 333 23.65 20.17 32.09
C THR A 333 22.16 20.47 32.30
N GLN A 334 21.79 20.83 33.53
CA GLN A 334 20.49 21.45 33.80
C GLN A 334 20.44 22.82 33.12
N ARG A 335 19.87 22.91 31.92
CA ARG A 335 19.38 24.19 31.41
C ARG A 335 17.92 24.34 31.79
N ALA A 336 17.68 25.24 32.74
CA ALA A 336 16.34 25.60 33.19
C ALA A 336 15.43 25.96 32.00
N PHE A 337 14.21 25.43 32.02
CA PHE A 337 13.23 25.61 30.97
C PHE A 337 12.69 27.05 30.95
N LYS A 338 12.91 27.78 29.85
CA LYS A 338 12.14 28.99 29.51
C LYS A 338 10.96 28.60 28.61
N LYS A 339 9.75 28.84 29.09
CA LYS A 339 8.48 28.65 28.37
C LYS A 339 8.52 29.44 27.05
N ARG A 340 8.56 28.75 25.90
CA ARG A 340 8.44 29.41 24.58
C ARG A 340 6.99 29.83 24.38
N LYS A 341 6.76 31.15 24.33
CA LYS A 341 5.51 31.74 23.83
C LYS A 341 5.39 31.39 22.34
N THR A 342 4.45 30.54 21.99
CA THR A 342 3.92 30.47 20.63
C THR A 342 3.12 31.74 20.38
N ARG A 343 3.71 32.71 19.69
CA ARG A 343 2.93 33.70 18.95
C ARG A 343 2.54 33.02 17.64
N GLY A 344 1.23 32.90 17.41
CA GLY A 344 0.69 32.53 16.10
C GLY A 344 1.09 33.57 15.06
N PRO A 345 1.22 33.12 13.82
CA PRO A 345 0.45 33.68 12.72
C PRO A 345 -0.66 32.71 12.32
#